data_AF-A0AAP9ZCQ6-F1
#
_entry.id   AF-A0AAP9ZCQ6-F1
#
_cell.length_a   1.000
_cell.length_b   1.000
_cell.length_c   1.000
_cell.angle_alpha   90.00
_cell.angle_beta   90.00
_cell.angle_gamma   90.00
#
_symmetry.space_group_name_H-M   'P 1'
#
loop_
_entity.id
_entity.type
_entity.pdbx_description
1 polymer ?
#
loop_
_entity_poly.entity_id
_entity_poly.type
_entity_poly.pdbx_seq_one_letter_code
_entity_poly.pdbx_strand_id
1 'polypeptide(L)'
;MLNFGVNNRLLASVILFSLPTASALASDNVHVAAAASLTDALNDAIAVYETHNDVDVTAIYASSSTLARQIASGSPAQLFLSANVTWMDWLEDQHINVQQRRDLLQNRLALVSASDSVPMQFTPGEGIAIETLLGERDRLSVGDPDHVPAGIYTQQALETLGEWEALAPRLARGSDVRAALALVEREETPIGVVYQTDAFASKAVRVLGLFPAASHDPITYPIALIDAEQNAAAVALREWLASEEALAIFAEHGFDTSISAP
;
A
#
# COMPACT_ATOMS: atom_id res chain seq x y z
N MET A 1 50.86 78.51 -9.03
CA MET A 1 49.85 77.76 -8.26
C MET A 1 48.95 77.01 -9.23
N LEU A 2 48.93 75.68 -9.08
CA LEU A 2 47.83 74.74 -9.41
C LEU A 2 47.45 74.54 -10.90
N ASN A 3 47.16 73.35 -11.41
CA ASN A 3 47.37 71.96 -10.99
C ASN A 3 47.10 71.05 -12.22
N PHE A 4 47.63 69.83 -12.16
CA PHE A 4 47.63 68.76 -13.17
C PHE A 4 46.25 68.23 -13.61
N GLY A 5 46.21 67.60 -14.79
CA GLY A 5 45.14 66.68 -15.21
C GLY A 5 45.55 65.82 -16.41
N VAL A 6 46.28 64.73 -16.16
CA VAL A 6 46.60 63.68 -17.15
C VAL A 6 45.46 62.65 -17.13
N ASN A 7 44.75 62.47 -18.25
CA ASN A 7 43.71 61.44 -18.39
C ASN A 7 44.34 60.11 -18.84
N ASN A 8 44.46 59.17 -17.89
CA ASN A 8 44.76 57.77 -18.17
C ASN A 8 43.48 57.05 -18.61
N ARG A 9 43.44 56.57 -19.86
CA ARG A 9 42.42 55.62 -20.33
C ARG A 9 42.93 54.19 -20.14
N LEU A 10 42.48 53.52 -19.09
CA LEU A 10 42.66 52.08 -18.89
C LEU A 10 41.60 51.32 -19.72
N LEU A 11 42.05 50.52 -20.69
CA LEU A 11 41.23 49.47 -21.30
C LEU A 11 41.13 48.30 -20.32
N ALA A 12 39.92 47.97 -19.88
CA ALA A 12 39.63 46.74 -19.14
C ALA A 12 39.21 45.65 -20.12
N SER A 13 40.07 44.64 -20.30
CA SER A 13 39.74 43.41 -21.03
C SER A 13 38.90 42.50 -20.12
N VAL A 14 37.65 42.27 -20.51
CA VAL A 14 36.75 41.31 -19.84
C VAL A 14 37.09 39.92 -20.35
N ILE A 15 37.67 39.08 -19.50
CA ILE A 15 37.88 37.65 -19.78
C ILE A 15 36.59 36.92 -19.36
N LEU A 16 35.80 36.44 -20.33
CA LEU A 16 34.68 35.53 -20.08
C LEU A 16 35.26 34.15 -19.70
N PHE A 17 35.16 33.80 -18.43
CA PHE A 17 35.40 32.43 -17.97
C PHE A 17 34.13 31.60 -18.24
N SER A 18 34.18 30.71 -19.23
CA SER A 18 33.13 29.71 -19.44
C SER A 18 33.26 28.63 -18.36
N LEU A 19 32.44 28.69 -17.32
CA LEU A 19 32.32 27.57 -16.39
C LEU A 19 31.64 26.40 -17.11
N PRO A 20 32.19 25.17 -17.04
CA PRO A 20 31.47 23.98 -17.46
C PRO A 20 30.27 23.80 -16.51
N THR A 21 29.06 23.87 -17.06
CA THR A 21 27.85 23.42 -16.38
C THR A 21 27.95 21.91 -16.21
N ALA A 22 28.39 21.47 -15.03
CA ALA A 22 28.11 20.11 -14.60
C ALA A 22 26.59 20.01 -14.44
N SER A 23 25.93 19.34 -15.39
CA SER A 23 24.56 18.87 -15.15
C SER A 23 24.63 17.96 -13.95
N ALA A 24 24.12 18.41 -12.80
CA ALA A 24 23.74 17.49 -11.75
C ALA A 24 22.72 16.54 -12.40
N LEU A 25 23.08 15.27 -12.56
CA LEU A 25 22.12 14.24 -12.92
C LEU A 25 21.10 14.26 -11.78
N ALA A 26 19.90 14.76 -12.06
CA ALA A 26 18.80 14.65 -11.12
C ALA A 26 18.50 13.15 -11.00
N SER A 27 18.48 12.64 -9.77
CA SER A 27 18.03 11.28 -9.51
C SER A 27 16.63 11.10 -10.11
N ASP A 28 16.41 10.00 -10.83
CA ASP A 28 15.11 9.69 -11.39
C ASP A 28 14.11 9.50 -10.24
N ASN A 29 12.95 10.16 -10.28
CA ASN A 29 11.91 10.00 -9.25
C ASN A 29 10.82 9.04 -9.74
N VAL A 30 10.46 8.07 -8.89
CA VAL A 30 9.36 7.13 -9.14
C VAL A 30 8.25 7.31 -8.11
N HIS A 31 7.04 7.63 -8.57
CA HIS A 31 5.86 7.75 -7.72
C HIS A 31 5.08 6.43 -7.66
N VAL A 32 4.92 5.89 -6.46
CA VAL A 32 4.22 4.62 -6.23
C VAL A 32 2.94 4.87 -5.44
N ALA A 33 1.81 4.41 -5.96
CA ALA A 33 0.57 4.30 -5.21
C ALA A 33 0.42 2.86 -4.71
N ALA A 34 0.41 2.64 -3.40
CA ALA A 34 0.36 1.30 -2.83
C ALA A 34 -0.74 1.14 -1.77
N ALA A 35 -1.41 0.00 -1.79
CA ALA A 35 -2.40 -0.34 -0.78
C ALA A 35 -1.82 -0.19 0.65
N ALA A 36 -2.62 0.34 1.57
CA ALA A 36 -2.19 0.64 2.94
C ALA A 36 -1.57 -0.56 3.68
N SER A 37 -1.99 -1.79 3.38
CA SER A 37 -1.42 -3.01 3.96
C SER A 37 0.03 -3.28 3.57
N LEU A 38 0.52 -2.67 2.48
CA LEU A 38 1.90 -2.81 2.00
C LEU A 38 2.88 -1.84 2.69
N THR A 39 2.41 -0.93 3.55
CA THR A 39 3.21 0.21 4.04
C THR A 39 4.59 -0.20 4.56
N ASP A 40 4.66 -1.11 5.52
CA ASP A 40 5.92 -1.52 6.14
C ASP A 40 6.83 -2.26 5.14
N ALA A 41 6.28 -3.28 4.46
CA ALA A 41 7.03 -4.12 3.53
C ALA A 41 7.58 -3.36 2.32
N LEU A 42 6.78 -2.46 1.74
CA LEU A 42 7.19 -1.66 0.59
C LEU A 42 8.20 -0.58 0.98
N ASN A 43 8.09 0.02 2.17
CA ASN A 43 9.11 0.95 2.65
C ASN A 43 10.47 0.27 2.82
N ASP A 44 10.50 -0.94 3.39
CA ASP A 44 11.74 -1.71 3.53
C ASP A 44 12.31 -2.11 2.16
N ALA A 45 11.45 -2.55 1.24
CA ALA A 45 11.86 -2.89 -0.13
C ALA A 45 12.43 -1.68 -0.88
N ILE A 46 11.77 -0.51 -0.78
CA ILE A 46 12.27 0.75 -1.35
C ILE A 46 13.64 1.11 -0.79
N ALA A 47 13.80 1.05 0.55
CA ALA A 47 15.07 1.37 1.18
C ALA A 47 16.21 0.47 0.68
N VAL A 48 15.96 -0.82 0.47
CA VAL A 48 16.94 -1.74 -0.12
C VAL A 48 17.23 -1.35 -1.57
N TYR A 49 16.19 -1.11 -2.38
CA TYR A 49 16.34 -0.76 -3.80
C TYR A 49 17.20 0.49 -4.01
N GLU A 50 16.96 1.55 -3.23
CA GLU A 50 17.68 2.83 -3.33
C GLU A 50 19.14 2.73 -2.89
N THR A 51 19.53 1.72 -2.10
CA THR A 51 20.96 1.53 -1.76
C THR A 51 21.81 1.07 -2.94
N HIS A 52 21.17 0.52 -3.98
CA HIS A 52 21.80 -0.05 -5.16
C HIS A 52 21.54 0.75 -6.44
N ASN A 53 20.60 1.70 -6.42
CA ASN A 53 20.15 2.44 -7.59
C ASN A 53 20.06 3.94 -7.28
N ASP A 54 20.52 4.79 -8.20
CA ASP A 54 20.46 6.26 -8.07
C ASP A 54 19.07 6.79 -8.45
N VAL A 55 18.06 6.46 -7.63
CA VAL A 55 16.63 6.71 -7.85
C VAL A 55 15.97 7.13 -6.53
N ASP A 56 14.98 8.01 -6.59
CA ASP A 56 14.17 8.45 -5.45
C ASP A 56 12.74 7.91 -5.60
N VAL A 57 12.33 6.99 -4.73
CA VAL A 57 11.03 6.35 -4.80
C VAL A 57 10.10 6.94 -3.72
N THR A 58 9.10 7.68 -4.17
CA THR A 58 8.08 8.24 -3.28
C THR A 58 6.81 7.40 -3.32
N ALA A 59 6.50 6.73 -2.20
CA ALA A 59 5.27 5.97 -2.05
C ALA A 59 4.17 6.76 -1.32
N ILE A 60 2.93 6.64 -1.82
CA ILE A 60 1.71 7.06 -1.12
C ILE A 60 0.87 5.83 -0.76
N TYR A 61 0.34 5.83 0.46
CA TYR A 61 -0.43 4.72 1.00
C TYR A 61 -1.85 5.13 1.32
N ALA A 62 -2.82 4.36 0.84
CA ALA A 62 -4.24 4.49 1.17
C ALA A 62 -4.98 3.20 0.78
N SER A 63 -6.30 3.16 0.93
CA SER A 63 -7.11 2.12 0.30
C SER A 63 -6.88 2.10 -1.20
N SER A 64 -6.74 0.90 -1.79
CA SER A 64 -6.56 0.74 -3.24
C SER A 64 -7.66 1.43 -4.04
N SER A 65 -8.88 1.47 -3.50
CA SER A 65 -10.00 2.21 -4.08
C SER A 65 -9.77 3.72 -4.18
N THR A 66 -9.21 4.32 -3.14
CA THR A 66 -8.89 5.75 -3.09
C THR A 66 -7.76 6.06 -4.07
N LEU A 67 -6.72 5.22 -4.08
CA LEU A 67 -5.60 5.36 -4.99
C LEU A 67 -6.00 5.20 -6.45
N ALA A 68 -6.80 4.18 -6.78
CA ALA A 68 -7.33 3.99 -8.13
C ALA A 68 -8.15 5.21 -8.58
N ARG A 69 -9.05 5.74 -7.72
CA ARG A 69 -9.80 6.97 -8.05
C ARG A 69 -8.89 8.20 -8.23
N GLN A 70 -7.82 8.31 -7.45
CA GLN A 70 -6.83 9.38 -7.61
C GLN A 70 -6.08 9.25 -8.94
N ILE A 71 -5.66 8.05 -9.32
CA ILE A 71 -5.04 7.75 -10.62
C ILE A 71 -5.98 8.13 -11.76
N ALA A 72 -7.23 7.66 -11.72
CA ALA A 72 -8.24 8.03 -12.72
C ALA A 72 -8.52 9.55 -12.78
N SER A 73 -8.22 10.28 -11.70
CA SER A 73 -8.35 11.74 -11.62
C SER A 73 -7.06 12.50 -11.98
N GLY A 74 -6.03 11.81 -12.49
CA GLY A 74 -4.78 12.42 -12.96
C GLY A 74 -3.65 12.48 -11.94
N SER A 75 -3.65 11.61 -10.91
CA SER A 75 -2.47 11.43 -10.04
C SER A 75 -1.24 11.04 -10.88
N PRO A 76 -0.03 11.56 -10.57
CA PRO A 76 1.19 11.25 -11.31
C PRO A 76 1.82 9.90 -10.90
N ALA A 77 1.07 9.00 -10.26
CA ALA A 77 1.57 7.69 -9.88
C ALA A 77 1.97 6.89 -11.13
N GLN A 78 3.15 6.29 -11.11
CA GLN A 78 3.73 5.53 -12.22
C GLN A 78 3.65 4.03 -11.96
N LEU A 79 3.56 3.63 -10.69
CA LEU A 79 3.30 2.26 -10.25
C LEU A 79 2.08 2.23 -9.34
N PHE A 80 1.24 1.21 -9.52
CA PHE A 80 0.12 0.93 -8.64
C PHE A 80 0.18 -0.50 -8.12
N LEU A 81 0.15 -0.64 -6.78
CA LEU A 81 -0.01 -1.91 -6.09
C LEU A 81 -1.36 -1.94 -5.39
N SER A 82 -2.31 -2.68 -5.95
CA SER A 82 -3.66 -2.85 -5.37
C SER A 82 -3.68 -4.03 -4.41
N ALA A 83 -4.59 -4.03 -3.43
CA ALA A 83 -4.85 -5.18 -2.55
C ALA A 83 -5.93 -6.14 -3.08
N ASN A 84 -6.45 -5.86 -4.28
CA ASN A 84 -7.29 -6.78 -5.06
C ASN A 84 -7.12 -6.53 -6.56
N VAL A 85 -7.57 -7.49 -7.36
CA VAL A 85 -7.61 -7.38 -8.83
C VAL A 85 -8.63 -6.35 -9.31
N THR A 86 -9.75 -6.21 -8.60
CA THR A 86 -10.90 -5.38 -9.01
C THR A 86 -10.54 -3.91 -9.22
N TRP A 87 -9.71 -3.31 -8.36
CA TRP A 87 -9.32 -1.90 -8.54
C TRP A 87 -8.30 -1.69 -9.65
N MET A 88 -7.59 -2.74 -10.07
CA MET A 88 -6.76 -2.71 -11.26
C MET A 88 -7.63 -2.83 -12.52
N ASP A 89 -8.58 -3.78 -12.53
CA ASP A 89 -9.58 -3.93 -13.62
C ASP A 89 -10.37 -2.63 -13.82
N TRP A 90 -10.80 -2.00 -12.72
CA TRP A 90 -11.55 -0.76 -12.75
C TRP A 90 -10.76 0.40 -13.41
N LEU A 91 -9.43 0.46 -13.21
CA LEU A 91 -8.60 1.47 -13.88
C LEU A 91 -8.56 1.25 -15.40
N GLU A 92 -8.43 0.00 -15.84
CA GLU A 92 -8.51 -0.36 -17.26
C GLU A 92 -9.87 0.05 -17.85
N ASP A 93 -10.97 -0.17 -17.12
CA ASP A 93 -12.32 0.29 -17.50
C ASP A 93 -12.45 1.82 -17.54
N GLN A 94 -11.65 2.55 -16.74
CA GLN A 94 -11.54 4.01 -16.83
C GLN A 94 -10.67 4.49 -18.00
N HIS A 95 -10.22 3.58 -18.87
CA HIS A 95 -9.32 3.87 -20.00
C HIS A 95 -7.95 4.39 -19.55
N ILE A 96 -7.53 4.07 -18.32
CA ILE A 96 -6.17 4.31 -17.86
C ILE A 96 -5.26 3.24 -18.47
N ASN A 97 -4.08 3.66 -18.93
CA ASN A 97 -3.10 2.77 -19.53
C ASN A 97 -2.37 1.98 -18.44
N VAL A 98 -2.96 0.85 -18.04
CA VAL A 98 -2.36 -0.12 -17.13
C VAL A 98 -1.49 -1.07 -17.94
N GLN A 99 -0.19 -1.10 -17.65
CA GLN A 99 0.77 -1.90 -18.41
C GLN A 99 1.60 -2.81 -17.51
N GLN A 100 2.05 -3.92 -18.09
CA GLN A 100 2.87 -4.92 -17.41
C GLN A 100 2.28 -5.37 -16.07
N ARG A 101 0.95 -5.49 -16.00
CA ARG A 101 0.27 -6.00 -14.80
C ARG A 101 0.77 -7.41 -14.47
N ARG A 102 1.08 -7.65 -13.21
CA ARG A 102 1.46 -8.96 -12.67
C ARG A 102 0.90 -9.11 -11.26
N ASP A 103 0.36 -10.28 -10.95
CA ASP A 103 0.03 -10.65 -9.57
C ASP A 103 1.34 -10.89 -8.79
N LEU A 104 1.55 -10.12 -7.72
CA LEU A 104 2.82 -10.10 -7.01
C LEU A 104 2.77 -10.89 -5.70
N LEU A 105 1.75 -10.62 -4.88
CA LEU A 105 1.65 -11.14 -3.53
C LEU A 105 0.25 -11.69 -3.27
N GLN A 106 0.16 -12.60 -2.30
CA GLN A 106 -1.08 -13.09 -1.73
C GLN A 106 -1.12 -12.88 -0.21
N ASN A 107 -2.32 -12.92 0.35
CA ASN A 107 -2.52 -12.69 1.79
C ASN A 107 -3.73 -13.46 2.32
N ARG A 108 -3.95 -13.41 3.64
CA ARG A 108 -5.06 -14.06 4.34
C ARG A 108 -5.83 -13.03 5.14
N LEU A 109 -7.14 -13.26 5.26
CA LEU A 109 -8.01 -12.44 6.09
C LEU A 109 -8.00 -12.97 7.53
N ALA A 110 -7.82 -12.08 8.51
CA ALA A 110 -7.64 -12.41 9.91
C ALA A 110 -8.63 -11.65 10.80
N LEU A 111 -9.17 -12.33 11.79
CA LEU A 111 -9.88 -11.71 12.90
C LEU A 111 -8.88 -11.39 14.02
N VAL A 112 -8.85 -10.13 14.48
CA VAL A 112 -7.87 -9.64 15.45
C VAL A 112 -8.54 -9.00 16.67
N SER A 113 -7.81 -8.94 17.78
CA SER A 113 -8.20 -8.20 18.99
C SER A 113 -6.98 -7.67 19.73
N ALA A 114 -7.12 -6.54 20.42
CA ALA A 114 -6.19 -6.08 21.45
C ALA A 114 -6.70 -6.38 22.87
N SER A 115 -8.00 -6.68 23.04
CA SER A 115 -8.62 -6.78 24.36
C SER A 115 -8.41 -8.16 24.98
N ASP A 116 -7.99 -8.21 26.25
CA ASP A 116 -7.87 -9.46 27.02
C ASP A 116 -9.23 -10.10 27.37
N SER A 117 -10.33 -9.36 27.17
CA SER A 117 -11.70 -9.86 27.40
C SER A 117 -12.19 -10.82 26.30
N VAL A 118 -11.53 -10.78 25.14
CA VAL A 118 -11.83 -11.66 24.00
C VAL A 118 -11.00 -12.94 24.12
N PRO A 119 -11.53 -14.12 23.77
CA PRO A 119 -10.78 -15.38 23.81
C PRO A 119 -9.42 -15.29 23.11
N MET A 120 -8.46 -16.11 23.55
CA MET A 120 -7.14 -16.16 22.92
C MET A 120 -7.18 -16.72 21.49
N GLN A 121 -8.14 -17.58 21.20
CA GLN A 121 -8.32 -18.21 19.90
C GLN A 121 -9.81 -18.24 19.55
N PHE A 122 -10.11 -17.94 18.30
CA PHE A 122 -11.44 -18.01 17.72
C PHE A 122 -11.31 -18.25 16.22
N THR A 123 -11.89 -19.33 15.70
CA THR A 123 -11.86 -19.63 14.28
C THR A 123 -13.19 -19.22 13.64
N PRO A 124 -13.21 -18.20 12.75
CA PRO A 124 -14.41 -17.86 11.99
C PRO A 124 -14.98 -19.08 11.23
N GLY A 125 -16.28 -19.31 11.34
CA GLY A 125 -16.98 -20.39 10.64
C GLY A 125 -16.97 -21.77 11.33
N GLU A 126 -16.39 -21.93 12.51
CA GLU A 126 -16.42 -23.20 13.27
C GLU A 126 -17.59 -23.31 14.27
N GLY A 127 -18.75 -22.76 13.91
CA GLY A 127 -20.03 -22.96 14.62
C GLY A 127 -20.30 -22.02 15.79
N ILE A 128 -19.36 -21.15 16.16
CA ILE A 128 -19.60 -20.00 17.04
C ILE A 128 -19.59 -18.75 16.18
N ALA A 129 -20.67 -17.95 16.23
CA ALA A 129 -20.77 -16.72 15.46
C ALA A 129 -19.87 -15.61 16.05
N ILE A 130 -19.26 -14.80 15.18
CA ILE A 130 -18.42 -13.66 15.54
C ILE A 130 -19.20 -12.65 16.39
N GLU A 131 -20.52 -12.51 16.18
CA GLU A 131 -21.35 -11.61 16.98
C GLU A 131 -21.27 -11.88 18.49
N THR A 132 -20.97 -13.12 18.89
CA THR A 132 -20.87 -13.52 20.30
C THR A 132 -19.66 -12.89 21.00
N LEU A 133 -18.70 -12.39 20.23
CA LEU A 133 -17.54 -11.64 20.72
C LEU A 133 -17.85 -10.15 20.93
N LEU A 134 -19.07 -9.70 20.60
CA LEU A 134 -19.47 -8.30 20.67
C LEU A 134 -20.59 -8.10 21.72
N GLY A 135 -20.35 -7.25 22.71
CA GLY A 135 -21.41 -6.75 23.60
C GLY A 135 -22.42 -5.87 22.85
N GLU A 136 -23.57 -5.55 23.45
CA GLU A 136 -24.70 -4.90 22.75
C GLU A 136 -24.37 -3.62 21.95
N ARG A 137 -23.37 -2.84 22.40
CA ARG A 137 -22.97 -1.57 21.76
C ARG A 137 -21.68 -1.67 20.96
N ASP A 138 -21.03 -2.83 21.00
CA ASP A 138 -19.74 -3.01 20.36
C ASP A 138 -19.91 -3.10 18.84
N ARG A 139 -18.84 -2.71 18.16
CA ARG A 139 -18.74 -2.74 16.70
C ARG A 139 -17.59 -3.64 16.26
N LEU A 140 -17.74 -4.21 15.06
CA LEU A 140 -16.67 -4.92 14.36
C LEU A 140 -15.90 -3.91 13.49
N SER A 141 -14.61 -3.70 13.76
CA SER A 141 -13.78 -2.83 12.91
C SER A 141 -13.44 -3.52 11.59
N VAL A 142 -13.69 -2.84 10.47
CA VAL A 142 -13.43 -3.35 9.11
C VAL A 142 -12.99 -2.20 8.20
N GLY A 143 -12.28 -2.49 7.11
CA GLY A 143 -12.24 -1.53 6.00
C GLY A 143 -13.65 -1.33 5.44
N ASP A 144 -13.99 -0.14 4.92
CA ASP A 144 -15.34 0.10 4.37
C ASP A 144 -15.68 -0.92 3.27
N PRO A 145 -16.69 -1.79 3.48
CA PRO A 145 -17.05 -2.84 2.53
C PRO A 145 -17.47 -2.34 1.15
N ASP A 146 -17.93 -1.08 1.07
CA ASP A 146 -18.42 -0.51 -0.18
C ASP A 146 -17.28 -0.28 -1.19
N HIS A 147 -16.02 -0.21 -0.74
CA HIS A 147 -14.90 0.05 -1.66
C HIS A 147 -13.52 -0.43 -1.19
N VAL A 148 -13.25 -0.57 0.11
CA VAL A 148 -11.91 -0.99 0.60
C VAL A 148 -11.73 -2.49 0.37
N PRO A 149 -10.63 -2.95 -0.27
CA PRO A 149 -10.40 -4.38 -0.50
C PRO A 149 -10.58 -5.26 0.74
N ALA A 150 -9.98 -4.92 1.87
CA ALA A 150 -10.15 -5.67 3.12
C ALA A 150 -11.62 -5.73 3.57
N GLY A 151 -12.38 -4.65 3.37
CA GLY A 151 -13.82 -4.59 3.63
C GLY A 151 -14.63 -5.49 2.69
N ILE A 152 -14.33 -5.45 1.39
CA ILE A 152 -14.94 -6.30 0.36
C ILE A 152 -14.72 -7.78 0.70
N TYR A 153 -13.48 -8.18 0.98
CA TYR A 153 -13.18 -9.56 1.39
C TYR A 153 -13.86 -9.92 2.71
N THR A 154 -13.98 -8.99 3.65
CA THR A 154 -14.73 -9.21 4.89
C THR A 154 -16.20 -9.45 4.62
N GLN A 155 -16.83 -8.65 3.77
CA GLN A 155 -18.22 -8.86 3.39
C GLN A 155 -18.42 -10.22 2.73
N GLN A 156 -17.60 -10.57 1.73
CA GLN A 156 -17.65 -11.89 1.09
C GLN A 156 -17.53 -13.02 2.11
N ALA A 157 -16.57 -12.92 3.03
CA ALA A 157 -16.35 -13.91 4.09
C ALA A 157 -17.58 -14.05 4.99
N LEU A 158 -18.11 -12.93 5.48
CA LEU A 158 -19.28 -12.94 6.36
C LEU A 158 -20.57 -13.38 5.65
N GLU A 159 -20.74 -13.06 4.37
CA GLU A 159 -21.86 -13.55 3.55
C GLU A 159 -21.78 -15.06 3.37
N THR A 160 -20.59 -15.60 3.05
CA THR A 160 -20.38 -17.04 2.90
C THR A 160 -20.60 -17.79 4.21
N LEU A 161 -20.24 -17.19 5.35
CA LEU A 161 -20.47 -17.75 6.68
C LEU A 161 -21.91 -17.56 7.18
N GLY A 162 -22.75 -16.79 6.47
CA GLY A 162 -24.12 -16.47 6.88
C GLY A 162 -24.22 -15.51 8.07
N GLU A 163 -23.15 -14.75 8.35
CA GLU A 163 -23.05 -13.83 9.50
C GLU A 163 -23.21 -12.35 9.10
N TRP A 164 -23.22 -12.05 7.79
CA TRP A 164 -23.27 -10.67 7.29
C TRP A 164 -24.49 -9.89 7.77
N GLU A 165 -25.69 -10.45 7.69
CA GLU A 165 -26.93 -9.73 8.05
C GLU A 165 -26.92 -9.22 9.51
N ALA A 166 -26.34 -10.01 10.42
CA ALA A 166 -26.23 -9.65 11.83
C ALA A 166 -25.12 -8.63 12.11
N LEU A 167 -24.00 -8.70 11.39
CA LEU A 167 -22.82 -7.89 11.64
C LEU A 167 -22.79 -6.57 10.85
N ALA A 168 -23.41 -6.51 9.66
CA ALA A 168 -23.46 -5.33 8.80
C ALA A 168 -23.94 -4.04 9.49
N PRO A 169 -25.00 -4.04 10.34
CA PRO A 169 -25.41 -2.84 11.07
C PRO A 169 -24.44 -2.43 12.20
N ARG A 170 -23.49 -3.31 12.54
CA ARG A 170 -22.56 -3.18 13.67
C ARG A 170 -21.12 -2.89 13.23
N LEU A 171 -20.90 -2.50 11.98
CA LEU A 171 -19.55 -2.20 11.49
C LEU A 171 -19.03 -0.86 12.01
N ALA A 172 -17.74 -0.79 12.33
CA ALA A 172 -16.96 0.42 12.38
C ALA A 172 -16.07 0.45 11.13
N ARG A 173 -16.44 1.29 10.16
CA ARG A 173 -15.87 1.28 8.82
C ARG A 173 -14.68 2.25 8.75
N GLY A 174 -13.49 1.73 8.45
CA GLY A 174 -12.27 2.48 8.22
C GLY A 174 -12.09 2.87 6.75
N SER A 175 -11.41 3.99 6.51
CA SER A 175 -11.06 4.46 5.16
C SER A 175 -10.15 3.51 4.38
N ASP A 176 -9.42 2.67 5.11
CA ASP A 176 -8.53 1.60 4.65
C ASP A 176 -8.34 0.59 5.79
N VAL A 177 -7.58 -0.48 5.52
CA VAL A 177 -7.37 -1.56 6.49
C VAL A 177 -6.51 -1.15 7.68
N ARG A 178 -5.59 -0.19 7.53
CA ARG A 178 -4.75 0.30 8.64
C ARG A 178 -5.52 1.26 9.54
N ALA A 179 -6.47 2.02 8.99
CA ALA A 179 -7.46 2.75 9.78
C ALA A 179 -8.35 1.80 10.60
N ALA A 180 -8.77 0.67 10.03
CA ALA A 180 -9.52 -0.36 10.75
C ALA A 180 -8.69 -1.03 11.85
N LEU A 181 -7.44 -1.40 11.55
CA LEU A 181 -6.49 -1.93 12.53
C LEU A 181 -6.33 -0.99 13.73
N ALA A 182 -6.14 0.31 13.47
CA ALA A 182 -5.90 1.30 14.51
C ALA A 182 -7.06 1.43 15.52
N LEU A 183 -8.31 1.16 15.12
CA LEU A 183 -9.44 1.12 16.05
C LEU A 183 -9.33 -0.06 17.02
N VAL A 184 -8.83 -1.21 16.55
CA VAL A 184 -8.59 -2.39 17.40
C VAL A 184 -7.39 -2.15 18.31
N GLU A 185 -6.30 -1.59 17.78
CA GLU A 185 -5.10 -1.26 18.58
C GLU A 185 -5.39 -0.32 19.75
N ARG A 186 -6.36 0.58 19.57
CA ARG A 186 -6.80 1.53 20.61
C ARG A 186 -7.93 1.00 21.48
N GLU A 187 -8.35 -0.25 21.28
CA GLU A 187 -9.50 -0.86 21.94
C GLU A 187 -10.81 -0.04 21.78
N GLU A 188 -10.92 0.76 20.71
CA GLU A 188 -12.17 1.45 20.36
C GLU A 188 -13.22 0.47 19.81
N THR A 189 -12.75 -0.67 19.30
CA THR A 189 -13.54 -1.85 18.97
C THR A 189 -12.89 -3.09 19.59
N PRO A 190 -13.65 -4.04 20.16
CA PRO A 190 -13.07 -5.24 20.79
C PRO A 190 -12.41 -6.18 19.79
N ILE A 191 -12.92 -6.22 18.54
CA ILE A 191 -12.41 -7.05 17.45
C ILE A 191 -12.45 -6.29 16.12
N GLY A 192 -11.62 -6.72 15.19
CA GLY A 192 -11.65 -6.25 13.80
C GLY A 192 -11.17 -7.28 12.80
N VAL A 193 -11.44 -7.01 11.53
CA VAL A 193 -11.00 -7.84 10.39
C VAL A 193 -9.98 -7.06 9.58
N VAL A 194 -8.78 -7.63 9.45
CA VAL A 194 -7.62 -7.07 8.75
C VAL A 194 -6.91 -8.17 7.96
N TYR A 195 -5.85 -7.85 7.22
CA TYR A 195 -5.00 -8.90 6.67
C TYR A 195 -4.07 -9.48 7.73
N GLN A 196 -3.65 -10.73 7.54
CA GLN A 196 -2.68 -11.40 8.41
C GLN A 196 -1.38 -10.60 8.54
N THR A 197 -0.93 -9.96 7.46
CA THR A 197 0.27 -9.11 7.45
C THR A 197 0.09 -7.84 8.28
N ASP A 198 -1.11 -7.26 8.31
CA ASP A 198 -1.40 -6.08 9.15
C ASP A 198 -1.30 -6.44 10.64
N ALA A 199 -1.82 -7.62 11.00
CA ALA A 199 -1.70 -8.15 12.35
C ALA A 199 -0.24 -8.49 12.71
N PHE A 200 0.53 -9.01 11.76
CA PHE A 200 1.95 -9.30 11.92
C PHE A 200 2.79 -8.03 12.14
N ALA A 201 2.45 -6.93 11.45
CA ALA A 201 3.14 -5.64 11.59
C ALA A 201 2.83 -4.93 12.93
N SER A 202 1.72 -5.28 13.59
CA SER A 202 1.31 -4.66 14.85
C SER A 202 1.84 -5.43 16.07
N LYS A 203 2.25 -4.68 17.09
CA LYS A 203 2.59 -5.20 18.42
C LYS A 203 1.43 -5.14 19.41
N ALA A 204 0.33 -4.49 19.04
CA ALA A 204 -0.78 -4.18 19.94
C ALA A 204 -1.96 -5.15 19.78
N VAL A 205 -2.10 -5.80 18.62
CA VAL A 205 -3.15 -6.81 18.39
C VAL A 205 -2.57 -8.22 18.35
N ARG A 206 -3.45 -9.20 18.57
CA ARG A 206 -3.20 -10.61 18.30
C ARG A 206 -4.21 -11.13 17.28
N VAL A 207 -3.81 -12.15 16.52
CA VAL A 207 -4.71 -12.91 15.65
C VAL A 207 -5.51 -13.90 16.49
N LEU A 208 -6.84 -13.81 16.43
CA LEU A 208 -7.73 -14.78 17.04
C LEU A 208 -7.88 -16.03 16.17
N GLY A 209 -7.98 -15.82 14.85
CA GLY A 209 -8.04 -16.87 13.84
C GLY A 209 -8.15 -16.29 12.44
N LEU A 210 -7.94 -17.16 11.45
CA LEU A 210 -8.01 -16.81 10.05
C LEU A 210 -9.38 -17.21 9.48
N PHE A 211 -9.90 -16.37 8.60
CA PHE A 211 -11.10 -16.76 7.83
C PHE A 211 -10.77 -17.94 6.90
N PRO A 212 -11.74 -18.85 6.64
CA PRO A 212 -11.56 -19.93 5.69
C PRO A 212 -11.20 -19.38 4.31
N ALA A 213 -10.21 -19.96 3.64
CA ALA A 213 -9.78 -19.47 2.32
C ALA A 213 -10.90 -19.53 1.27
N ALA A 214 -11.88 -20.43 1.43
CA ALA A 214 -13.04 -20.55 0.56
C ALA A 214 -14.19 -19.59 0.91
N SER A 215 -14.04 -18.74 1.95
CA SER A 215 -15.09 -17.79 2.36
C SER A 215 -15.07 -16.48 1.55
N HIS A 216 -13.98 -16.19 0.86
CA HIS A 216 -13.81 -14.98 0.07
C HIS A 216 -12.95 -15.28 -1.16
N ASP A 217 -12.92 -14.38 -2.14
CA ASP A 217 -12.03 -14.51 -3.29
C ASP A 217 -10.55 -14.48 -2.85
N PRO A 218 -9.62 -15.08 -3.62
CA PRO A 218 -8.20 -15.00 -3.30
C PRO A 218 -7.72 -13.54 -3.14
N ILE A 219 -7.08 -13.25 -2.01
CA ILE A 219 -6.51 -11.93 -1.76
C ILE A 219 -5.20 -11.84 -2.54
N THR A 220 -5.22 -11.11 -3.65
CA THR A 220 -4.09 -10.98 -4.58
C THR A 220 -3.74 -9.52 -4.78
N TYR A 221 -2.45 -9.21 -4.72
CA TYR A 221 -1.91 -7.88 -4.87
C TYR A 221 -1.26 -7.73 -6.26
N PRO A 222 -1.97 -7.22 -7.28
CA PRO A 222 -1.36 -6.93 -8.56
C PRO A 222 -0.51 -5.65 -8.49
N ILE A 223 0.63 -5.68 -9.18
CA ILE A 223 1.46 -4.51 -9.50
C ILE A 223 1.37 -4.21 -11.00
N ALA A 224 1.26 -2.93 -11.36
CA ALA A 224 1.29 -2.49 -12.75
C ALA A 224 1.94 -1.11 -12.91
N LEU A 225 2.40 -0.82 -14.13
CA LEU A 225 2.76 0.52 -14.58
C LEU A 225 1.50 1.29 -14.98
N ILE A 226 1.49 2.58 -14.68
CA ILE A 226 0.40 3.52 -15.01
C ILE A 226 0.99 4.64 -15.87
N ASP A 227 0.68 4.64 -17.17
CA ASP A 227 1.18 5.65 -18.14
C ASP A 227 2.72 5.87 -18.09
N ALA A 228 3.47 4.83 -17.71
CA ALA A 228 4.88 4.94 -17.30
C ALA A 228 5.82 3.93 -17.98
N GLU A 229 5.40 3.29 -19.06
CA GLU A 229 6.18 2.26 -19.74
C GLU A 229 7.47 2.75 -20.41
N GLN A 230 7.55 4.06 -20.65
CA GLN A 230 8.76 4.71 -21.16
C GLN A 230 9.64 5.25 -20.02
N ASN A 231 9.19 5.19 -18.77
CA ASN A 231 10.01 5.54 -17.62
C ASN A 231 10.84 4.33 -17.20
N ALA A 232 12.11 4.33 -17.59
CA ALA A 232 13.05 3.23 -17.30
C ALA A 232 13.19 2.94 -15.81
N ALA A 233 13.16 3.96 -14.94
CA ALA A 233 13.27 3.79 -13.50
C ALA A 233 12.02 3.10 -12.92
N ALA A 234 10.82 3.46 -13.39
CA ALA A 234 9.58 2.81 -12.96
C ALA A 234 9.50 1.36 -13.44
N VAL A 235 9.92 1.09 -14.68
CA VAL A 235 10.01 -0.27 -15.24
C VAL A 235 10.99 -1.11 -14.42
N ALA A 236 12.20 -0.60 -14.16
CA ALA A 236 13.22 -1.30 -13.39
C ALA A 236 12.76 -1.60 -11.95
N LEU A 237 12.10 -0.64 -11.28
CA LEU A 237 11.55 -0.85 -9.94
C LEU A 237 10.47 -1.93 -9.96
N ARG A 238 9.56 -1.92 -10.95
CA ARG A 238 8.51 -2.95 -11.10
C ARG A 238 9.11 -4.34 -11.23
N GLU A 239 10.14 -4.48 -12.06
CA GLU A 239 10.83 -5.75 -12.29
C GLU A 239 11.57 -6.21 -11.03
N TRP A 240 12.28 -5.31 -10.35
CA TRP A 240 13.01 -5.62 -9.13
C TRP A 240 12.06 -6.02 -7.99
N LEU A 241 10.89 -5.38 -7.85
CA LEU A 241 9.89 -5.76 -6.85
C LEU A 241 9.37 -7.19 -7.01
N ALA A 242 9.57 -7.80 -8.19
CA ALA A 242 9.25 -9.20 -8.47
C ALA A 242 10.49 -10.13 -8.47
N SER A 243 11.65 -9.63 -8.04
CA SER A 243 12.89 -10.41 -7.88
C SER A 243 12.88 -11.23 -6.58
N GLU A 244 13.74 -12.25 -6.50
CA GLU A 244 13.89 -13.07 -5.28
C GLU A 244 14.24 -12.23 -4.05
N GLU A 245 15.04 -11.18 -4.20
CA GLU A 245 15.45 -10.28 -3.12
C GLU A 245 14.25 -9.50 -2.56
N ALA A 246 13.47 -8.85 -3.42
CA ALA A 246 12.29 -8.11 -2.99
C ALA A 246 11.20 -9.03 -2.42
N LEU A 247 10.97 -10.19 -3.05
CA LEU A 247 10.01 -11.18 -2.56
C LEU A 247 10.41 -11.75 -1.20
N ALA A 248 11.69 -11.87 -0.90
CA ALA A 248 12.15 -12.25 0.44
C ALA A 248 11.73 -11.21 1.49
N ILE A 249 11.85 -9.91 1.19
CA ILE A 249 11.40 -8.82 2.07
C ILE A 249 9.90 -8.93 2.31
N PHE A 250 9.09 -9.09 1.25
CA PHE A 250 7.63 -9.25 1.41
C PHE A 250 7.27 -10.49 2.25
N ALA A 251 8.00 -11.60 2.08
CA ALA A 251 7.80 -12.81 2.87
C ALA A 251 8.17 -12.63 4.35
N GLU A 252 9.20 -11.85 4.67
CA GLU A 252 9.56 -11.47 6.05
C GLU A 252 8.44 -10.67 6.73
N HIS A 253 7.68 -9.90 5.97
CA HIS A 253 6.47 -9.19 6.41
C HIS A 253 5.19 -10.05 6.39
N GLY A 254 5.31 -11.34 6.05
CA GLY A 254 4.24 -12.33 6.12
C GLY A 254 3.35 -12.43 4.87
N PHE A 255 3.70 -11.77 3.77
CA PHE A 255 3.00 -11.98 2.49
C PHE A 255 3.36 -13.35 1.90
N ASP A 256 2.39 -13.97 1.23
CA ASP A 256 2.66 -15.16 0.41
C ASP A 256 3.16 -14.72 -0.97
N THR A 257 4.34 -15.19 -1.35
CA THR A 257 5.01 -14.83 -2.61
C THR A 257 5.01 -15.96 -3.63
N SER A 258 4.33 -17.08 -3.35
CA SER A 258 4.31 -18.26 -4.22
C SER A 258 3.72 -17.98 -5.61
N ILE A 259 2.81 -17.02 -5.73
CA ILE A 259 2.26 -16.57 -7.02
C ILE A 259 3.32 -15.90 -7.92
N SER A 260 4.41 -15.42 -7.32
CA SER A 260 5.54 -14.79 -8.02
C SER A 260 6.74 -15.72 -8.23
N ALA A 261 6.69 -16.95 -7.68
CA ALA A 261 7.74 -17.94 -7.90
C ALA A 261 7.85 -18.28 -9.41
N PRO A 262 9.08 -18.47 -9.94
CA PRO A 262 9.30 -18.81 -11.35
C PRO A 262 8.76 -20.18 -11.76
#